data_AF-A0A7L1YYT0-F1
#
_entry.id   AF-A0A7L1YYT0-F1
#
_cell.length_a   1.000
_cell.length_b   1.000
_cell.length_c   1.000
_cell.angle_alpha   90.00
_cell.angle_beta   90.00
_cell.angle_gamma   90.00
#
_symmetry.space_group_name_H-M   'P 1'
#
loop_
_entity.id
_entity.type
_entity.pdbx_description
1 polymer ?
#
loop_
_entity_poly.entity_id
_entity_poly.type
_entity_poly.pdbx_seq_one_letter_code
_entity_poly.pdbx_strand_id
1 'polypeptide(L)' 'TALHWPPAPLALKEKPRRIRVRLDYEGGRVTFYNAENMAQILQFEAPFAEKVFPYFWLWSAETYIHL' A
#
# COMPACT_ATOMS: atom_id res chain seq x y z
N THR A 1 -9.90 -1.37 0.25
CA THR A 1 -9.89 -2.64 -0.48
C THR A 1 -8.56 -2.76 -1.20
N ALA A 2 -7.92 -3.94 -1.21
CA ALA A 2 -6.75 -4.16 -2.06
C ALA A 2 -7.22 -4.48 -3.48
N LEU A 3 -6.56 -3.93 -4.52
CA LEU A 3 -6.93 -4.11 -5.93
C LEU A 3 -6.47 -5.49 -6.48
N HIS A 4 -6.83 -6.57 -5.80
CA HIS A 4 -6.70 -7.92 -6.33
C HIS A 4 -8.04 -8.40 -6.88
N TRP A 5 -8.00 -9.43 -7.74
CA TRP A 5 -9.20 -10.10 -8.23
C TRP A 5 -9.29 -11.51 -7.60
N PRO A 6 -10.39 -11.85 -6.90
CA PRO A 6 -11.50 -10.97 -6.51
C PRO A 6 -11.09 -9.97 -5.41
N PRO A 7 -11.76 -8.83 -5.24
CA PRO A 7 -11.42 -7.87 -4.18
C PRO A 7 -11.68 -8.46 -2.79
N ALA A 8 -10.64 -8.62 -1.96
CA ALA A 8 -10.78 -8.96 -0.54
C ALA A 8 -10.77 -7.71 0.35
N PRO A 9 -11.69 -7.67 1.33
CA PRO A 9 -11.64 -6.71 2.43
C PRO A 9 -10.33 -6.84 3.22
N LEU A 10 -9.78 -5.69 3.64
CA LEU A 10 -8.64 -5.65 4.56
C LEU A 10 -9.18 -5.46 5.98
N ALA A 11 -8.94 -6.45 6.85
CA ALA A 11 -9.28 -6.35 8.26
C ALA A 11 -8.21 -5.53 9.00
N LEU A 12 -8.46 -4.24 9.18
CA LEU A 12 -7.58 -3.35 9.92
C LEU A 12 -8.05 -3.28 11.38
N LYS A 13 -7.11 -3.41 12.33
CA LYS A 13 -7.40 -3.24 13.76
C LYS A 13 -7.79 -1.80 14.11
N GLU A 14 -7.26 -0.84 13.36
CA GLU A 14 -7.48 0.59 13.52
C GLU A 14 -7.39 1.30 12.17
N LYS A 15 -7.94 2.51 12.08
CA LYS A 15 -7.86 3.32 10.86
C LYS A 15 -6.48 4.01 10.79
N PRO A 16 -5.59 3.63 9.85
CA PRO A 16 -4.28 4.26 9.73
C PRO A 16 -4.45 5.72 9.28
N ARG A 17 -3.71 6.63 9.91
CA ARG A 17 -3.63 8.05 9.49
C ARG A 17 -2.46 8.32 8.55
N ARG A 18 -1.42 7.50 8.66
CA ARG A 18 -0.23 7.53 7.79
C ARG A 18 0.14 6.11 7.38
N ILE A 19 0.37 5.91 6.09
CA ILE A 19 0.78 4.63 5.53
C ILE A 19 2.24 4.74 5.11
N ARG A 20 3.06 3.77 5.53
CA ARG A 20 4.43 3.60 5.00
C ARG A 20 4.38 2.55 3.91
N VAL A 21 4.94 2.88 2.75
CA VAL A 21 5.13 1.95 1.64
C VAL A 21 6.61 1.61 1.56
N ARG A 22 6.95 0.32 1.59
CA ARG A 22 8.31 -0.18 1.41
C ARG A 22 8.38 -1.01 0.13
N LEU A 23 9.29 -0.61 -0.77
CA LEU A 23 9.65 -1.39 -1.96
C LEU A 23 10.95 -2.14 -1.69
N ASP A 24 10.92 -3.45 -1.91
CA ASP A 24 12.08 -4.32 -2.01
C ASP A 24 12.13 -4.82 -3.46
N TYR A 25 12.86 -4.09 -4.31
CA TYR A 25 12.85 -4.31 -5.75
C TYR A 25 13.48 -5.66 -6.13
N GLU A 26 14.68 -5.93 -5.62
CA GLU A 26 15.38 -7.20 -5.86
C GLU A 26 14.60 -8.39 -5.27
N GLY A 27 13.96 -8.20 -4.11
CA GLY A 27 13.12 -9.22 -3.49
C GLY A 27 11.74 -9.38 -4.13
N GLY A 28 11.35 -8.52 -5.08
CA GLY A 28 10.04 -8.57 -5.72
C GLY A 28 8.87 -8.30 -4.76
N ARG A 29 9.05 -7.42 -3.76
CA ARG A 29 8.05 -7.22 -2.69
C ARG A 29 7.67 -5.75 -2.51
N VAL A 30 6.38 -5.51 -2.30
CA VAL A 30 5.87 -4.23 -1.77
C VAL A 30 5.11 -4.51 -0.49
N THR A 31 5.48 -3.82 0.59
CA THR A 31 4.80 -3.96 1.89
C THR A 31 4.24 -2.63 2.36
N PHE A 32 2.99 -2.65 2.82
CA PHE A 32 2.27 -1.53 3.38
C PHE A 32 2.20 -1.70 4.90
N TYR A 33 2.52 -0.63 5.63
CA TYR A 33 2.48 -0.60 7.08
C TYR A 33 1.65 0.57 7.57
N ASN A 34 1.02 0.41 8.72
CA ASN A 34 0.62 1.55 9.52
C ASN A 34 1.91 2.21 10.04
N ALA A 35 2.13 3.47 9.68
CA ALA A 35 3.37 4.17 10.03
C ALA A 35 3.46 4.55 11.51
N GLU A 36 2.35 4.52 12.26
CA GLU A 36 2.31 4.92 13.67
C GLU A 36 2.82 3.80 14.59
N ASN A 37 2.50 2.54 14.28
CA ASN A 37 2.85 1.39 15.11
C ASN A 37 3.61 0.28 14.36
N MET A 38 3.95 0.51 13.09
CA MET A 38 4.67 -0.44 12.22
C MET A 38 3.93 -1.77 12.00
N ALA A 39 2.63 -1.85 12.31
CA ALA A 39 1.83 -3.01 12.00
C ALA A 39 1.73 -3.20 10.47
N GLN A 40 2.05 -4.40 9.99
CA GLN A 40 1.89 -4.75 8.58
C GLN A 40 0.41 -4.76 8.21
N ILE A 41 0.07 -4.02 7.16
CA ILE A 41 -1.29 -3.95 6.60
C ILE A 41 -1.45 -4.99 5.49
N LEU A 42 -0.50 -5.02 4.55
CA LEU A 42 -0.57 -5.87 3.37
C LEU A 42 0.82 -6.05 2.74
N GLN A 43 1.04 -7.18 2.09
CA GLN A 43 2.23 -7.44 1.28
C GLN A 43 1.82 -8.00 -0.08
N PHE A 44 2.45 -7.50 -1.13
CA PHE A 44 2.43 -8.07 -2.46
C PHE A 44 3.79 -8.63 -2.81
N GLU A 45 3.78 -9.75 -3.51
CA GLU A 45 4.97 -10.37 -4.07
C GLU A 45 4.78 -10.52 -5.58
N ALA A 46 5.69 -9.95 -6.34
CA ALA A 46 5.74 -10.04 -7.80
C ALA A 46 7.16 -9.73 -8.28
N PRO A 47 7.70 -10.45 -9.27
CA PRO A 47 8.95 -10.07 -9.90
C PRO A 47 8.77 -8.72 -10.62
N PHE A 48 9.67 -7.76 -10.39
CA PHE A 48 9.67 -6.49 -11.11
C PHE A 48 10.61 -6.58 -12.30
N ALA A 49 10.08 -6.40 -13.51
CA ALA A 49 10.86 -6.35 -14.75
C ALA A 49 11.17 -4.92 -15.21
N GLU A 50 10.47 -3.94 -14.65
CA GLU A 50 10.51 -2.54 -15.08
C GLU A 50 10.54 -1.59 -13.88
N LYS A 51 10.86 -0.32 -14.16
CA LYS A 51 10.86 0.73 -13.14
C LYS A 51 9.48 0.83 -12.47
N VAL A 52 9.48 0.77 -11.15
CA VAL A 52 8.28 0.93 -10.32
C VAL A 52 8.16 2.39 -9.90
N PHE A 53 6.97 2.96 -10.04
CA PHE A 53 6.66 4.32 -9.60
C PHE A 53 5.55 4.29 -8.54
N PRO A 54 5.58 5.21 -7.56
CA PRO A 54 4.45 5.39 -6.66
C PRO A 54 3.18 5.74 -7.44
N TYR A 55 2.07 5.08 -7.09
CA TYR A 55 0.76 5.35 -7.66
C TYR A 55 -0.18 5.88 -6.57
N PHE A 56 -0.82 7.01 -6.83
CA PHE A 56 -1.77 7.65 -5.93
C PHE A 56 -3.09 7.86 -6.67
N TRP A 57 -4.18 7.35 -6.09
CA TRP A 57 -5.52 7.53 -6.62
C TRP A 57 -6.43 8.12 -5.55
N LEU A 58 -6.97 9.29 -5.85
CA LEU A 58 -7.88 10.04 -4.99
C LEU A 58 -9.32 9.79 -5.44
N TRP A 59 -10.20 9.46 -4.50
CA TRP A 59 -11.58 9.07 -4.80
C TRP A 59 -12.52 10.27 -4.97
N SER A 60 -12.19 11.43 -4.39
CA SER A 60 -12.97 12.67 -4.51
C SER A 60 -12.07 13.90 -4.60
N ALA A 61 -12.61 14.99 -5.15
CA ALA A 61 -11.88 16.23 -5.40
C ALA A 61 -11.42 16.95 -4.12
N GLU A 62 -12.07 16.68 -2.99
CA GLU A 62 -11.76 17.28 -1.69
C GLU A 62 -10.67 16.53 -0.93
N THR A 63 -10.24 15.36 -1.43
CA THR A 63 -9.18 14.58 -0.80
C THR A 63 -7.82 15.01 -1.33
N TYR A 64 -6.81 15.04 -0.45
CA TYR A 64 -5.42 15.29 -0.82
C TYR A 64 -4.51 14.33 -0.08
N ILE A 65 -3.38 14.00 -0.69
CA ILE A 65 -2.31 13.24 -0.05
C ILE A 65 -1.19 14.20 0.31
N HIS A 66 -0.79 14.15 1.57
CA HIS A 66 0.45 14.78 2.02
C HIS A 66 1.55 13.73 1.96
N LEU A 67 2.56 13.97 1.13
CA LEU A 67 3.75 13.12 1.01
C LEU A 67 4.77 13.44 2.12
#